data_AF-A0A0K1E9X8-F1
#
_entry.id   AF-A0A0K1E9X8-F1
#
_cell.length_a   1.000
_cell.length_b   1.000
_cell.length_c   1.000
_cell.angle_alpha   90.00
_cell.angle_beta   90.00
_cell.angle_gamma   90.00
#
_symmetry.space_group_name_H-M   'P 1'
#
loop_
_entity.id
_entity.type
_entity.pdbx_description
1 polymer ?
#
loop_
_entity_poly.entity_id
_entity_poly.type
_entity_poly.pdbx_seq_one_letter_code
_entity_poly.pdbx_strand_id
1 'polypeptide(L)'
;MKRTSDTITTCLSACLGLFVAACAGSDSDPGTDPDKEDVAYDEMSFGERAAYMDAVVLPHMKEIFVAFDAKFERMECKTCHGSGAANGTFAMPSAEVPPLPPPEEFEAYLEDPEHLRWTQFMADQVWPEMAKLLEQPTYDPETNPEGFSCSNCHTIKSGVN
;
A
#
# COMPACT_ATOMS: atom_id res chain seq x y z
N MET A 1 53.10 -44.48 46.69
CA MET A 1 53.87 -45.48 45.93
C MET A 1 54.22 -44.90 44.55
N LYS A 2 55.53 -44.93 44.19
CA LYS A 2 56.18 -44.89 42.85
C LYS A 2 55.78 -43.75 41.86
N ARG A 3 56.66 -42.76 41.60
CA ARG A 3 57.67 -42.68 40.48
C ARG A 3 57.02 -42.94 39.12
N THR A 4 57.10 -42.05 38.11
CA THR A 4 58.34 -41.66 37.41
C THR A 4 58.18 -40.37 36.57
N SER A 5 59.26 -39.59 36.49
CA SER A 5 59.58 -38.61 35.44
C SER A 5 60.02 -39.29 34.13
N ASP A 6 60.31 -38.46 33.11
CA ASP A 6 61.19 -38.68 31.93
C ASP A 6 60.45 -39.10 30.64
N THR A 7 60.67 -38.59 29.42
CA THR A 7 61.48 -37.55 28.74
C THR A 7 60.98 -37.49 27.26
N ILE A 8 61.48 -36.55 26.43
CA ILE A 8 61.63 -36.62 24.94
C ILE A 8 60.35 -36.29 24.13
N THR A 9 60.32 -35.54 23.03
CA THR A 9 61.20 -34.62 22.29
C THR A 9 60.31 -34.05 21.18
N THR A 10 60.48 -32.76 20.91
CA THR A 10 60.25 -32.03 19.65
C THR A 10 59.57 -32.78 18.50
N CYS A 11 58.37 -32.32 18.10
CA CYS A 11 57.99 -32.26 16.70
C CYS A 11 57.47 -30.86 16.38
N LEU A 12 58.23 -30.16 15.53
CA LEU A 12 57.82 -29.00 14.76
C LEU A 12 56.47 -29.27 14.07
N SER A 13 55.54 -28.35 14.17
CA SER A 13 55.16 -27.55 13.00
C SER A 13 53.94 -26.68 13.29
N ALA A 14 54.07 -25.46 12.79
CA ALA A 14 53.06 -24.42 12.70
C ALA A 14 51.67 -24.91 12.28
N CYS A 15 50.65 -24.37 12.95
CA CYS A 15 49.49 -23.79 12.29
C CYS A 15 48.86 -22.79 13.26
N LEU A 16 49.26 -21.53 13.05
CA LEU A 16 48.60 -20.33 13.53
C LEU A 16 47.18 -20.31 12.91
N GLY A 17 46.16 -20.37 13.76
CA GLY A 17 44.76 -20.36 13.34
C GLY A 17 43.93 -19.60 14.36
N LEU A 18 43.82 -18.31 14.11
CA LEU A 18 43.23 -17.25 14.90
C LEU A 18 41.73 -17.51 15.19
N PHE A 19 41.34 -17.43 16.47
CA PHE A 19 39.94 -17.25 16.87
C PHE A 19 39.48 -15.85 16.48
N VAL A 20 38.62 -15.73 15.46
CA VAL A 20 37.68 -14.61 15.33
C VAL A 20 36.35 -15.18 14.81
N ALA A 21 35.41 -15.34 15.73
CA ALA A 21 34.00 -15.47 15.39
C ALA A 21 33.51 -14.07 15.00
N ALA A 22 33.32 -13.84 13.69
CA ALA A 22 32.62 -12.70 13.16
C ALA A 22 31.45 -13.21 12.32
N CYS A 23 30.34 -13.50 13.00
CA CYS A 23 29.03 -13.52 12.35
C CYS A 23 28.64 -12.06 12.13
N ALA A 24 29.15 -11.44 11.07
CA ALA A 24 28.56 -10.22 10.56
C ALA A 24 27.31 -10.64 9.78
N GLY A 25 26.16 -10.60 10.46
CA GLY A 25 24.87 -10.70 9.83
C GLY A 25 24.77 -9.58 8.79
N SER A 26 24.52 -9.98 7.54
CA SER A 26 24.00 -9.08 6.53
C SER A 26 22.56 -8.75 6.92
N ASP A 27 22.39 -7.73 7.74
CA ASP A 27 21.13 -6.99 7.82
C ASP A 27 21.03 -6.16 6.54
N SER A 28 20.67 -6.82 5.44
CA SER A 28 20.18 -6.14 4.25
C SER A 28 18.77 -5.67 4.56
N ASP A 29 18.64 -4.44 5.03
CA ASP A 29 17.38 -3.71 5.04
C ASP A 29 16.91 -3.54 3.57
N PRO A 30 15.78 -4.14 3.16
CA PRO A 30 15.28 -3.96 1.82
C PRO A 30 14.49 -2.65 1.80
N GLY A 31 15.15 -1.56 1.41
CA GLY A 31 14.42 -0.45 0.79
C GLY A 31 14.67 0.92 1.39
N THR A 32 15.87 1.46 1.18
CA THR A 32 16.02 2.85 0.75
C THR A 32 17.32 2.92 -0.03
N ASP A 33 17.24 2.80 -1.35
CA ASP A 33 18.34 3.22 -2.23
C ASP A 33 18.30 4.75 -2.25
N PRO A 34 19.27 5.44 -1.64
CA PRO A 34 19.26 6.90 -1.53
C PRO A 34 19.41 7.60 -2.89
N ASP A 35 19.68 6.84 -3.97
CA ASP A 35 19.86 7.36 -5.33
C ASP A 35 18.66 7.11 -6.25
N LYS A 36 17.59 6.46 -5.79
CA LYS A 36 16.37 6.28 -6.60
C LYS A 36 15.52 7.54 -6.49
N GLU A 37 15.57 8.39 -7.51
CA GLU A 37 14.64 9.52 -7.64
C GLU A 37 13.18 9.02 -7.53
N ASP A 38 12.36 9.73 -6.77
CA ASP A 38 10.93 9.46 -6.67
C ASP A 38 10.31 9.64 -8.06
N VAL A 39 9.93 8.53 -8.69
CA VAL A 39 9.24 8.52 -9.99
C VAL A 39 7.79 8.92 -9.75
N ALA A 40 7.30 9.92 -10.50
CA ALA A 40 5.90 10.33 -10.43
C ALA A 40 4.98 9.13 -10.68
N TYR A 41 3.87 9.04 -9.96
CA TYR A 41 2.99 7.86 -10.01
C TYR A 41 2.49 7.53 -11.44
N ASP A 42 2.29 8.54 -12.28
CA ASP A 42 1.87 8.38 -13.67
C ASP A 42 2.98 7.83 -14.59
N GLU A 43 4.24 8.01 -14.22
CA GLU A 43 5.42 7.46 -14.90
C GLU A 43 5.82 6.07 -14.43
N MET A 44 5.33 5.63 -13.26
CA MET A 44 5.59 4.29 -12.73
C MET A 44 5.06 3.19 -13.66
N SER A 45 5.85 2.12 -13.82
CA SER A 45 5.38 0.88 -14.43
C SER A 45 4.27 0.22 -13.60
N PHE A 46 3.54 -0.72 -14.20
CA PHE A 46 2.50 -1.45 -13.47
C PHE A 46 3.01 -2.13 -12.19
N GLY A 47 4.21 -2.72 -12.24
CA GLY A 47 4.82 -3.35 -11.07
C GLY A 47 5.20 -2.35 -9.99
N GLU A 48 5.72 -1.18 -10.37
CA GLU A 48 6.03 -0.10 -9.44
C GLU A 48 4.77 0.47 -8.79
N ARG A 49 3.69 0.67 -9.56
CA ARG A 49 2.40 1.09 -9.01
C ARG A 49 1.83 0.07 -8.03
N ALA A 50 1.90 -1.22 -8.35
CA ALA A 50 1.45 -2.27 -7.44
C ALA A 50 2.26 -2.29 -6.13
N ALA A 51 3.58 -2.14 -6.22
CA ALA A 51 4.45 -2.05 -5.04
C ALA A 51 4.17 -0.78 -4.22
N TYR A 52 3.98 0.37 -4.87
CA TYR A 52 3.62 1.63 -4.21
C TYR A 52 2.25 1.56 -3.54
N MET A 53 1.27 0.95 -4.21
CA MET A 53 -0.06 0.72 -3.64
C MET A 53 0.00 -0.14 -2.38
N ASP A 54 0.82 -1.20 -2.37
CA ASP A 54 0.97 -2.09 -1.21
C ASP A 54 1.77 -1.44 -0.07
N ALA A 55 2.87 -0.76 -0.38
CA ALA A 55 3.79 -0.22 0.63
C ALA A 55 3.36 1.13 1.20
N VAL A 56 2.64 1.95 0.42
CA VAL A 56 2.32 3.34 0.78
C VAL A 56 0.82 3.55 0.88
N VAL A 57 0.07 3.29 -0.20
CA VAL A 57 -1.34 3.67 -0.29
C VAL A 57 -2.21 2.82 0.64
N LEU A 58 -2.09 1.50 0.62
CA LEU A 58 -2.93 0.60 1.40
C LEU A 58 -2.75 0.81 2.92
N PRO A 59 -1.54 0.90 3.48
CA PRO A 59 -1.36 1.20 4.90
C PRO A 59 -1.96 2.56 5.29
N HIS A 60 -1.73 3.60 4.48
CA HIS A 60 -2.24 4.94 4.76
C HIS A 60 -3.77 5.00 4.70
N MET A 61 -4.37 4.42 3.65
CA MET A 61 -5.83 4.32 3.55
C MET A 61 -6.42 3.48 4.66
N LYS A 62 -5.77 2.39 5.05
CA LYS A 62 -6.23 1.57 6.19
C LYS A 62 -6.32 2.38 7.48
N GLU A 63 -5.36 3.26 7.77
CA GLU A 63 -5.43 4.14 8.94
C GLU A 63 -6.67 5.03 8.91
N ILE A 64 -6.91 5.70 7.77
CA ILE A 64 -8.08 6.59 7.58
C ILE A 64 -9.39 5.82 7.69
N PHE A 65 -9.50 4.66 7.05
CA PHE A 65 -10.71 3.84 7.06
C PHE A 65 -10.98 3.21 8.44
N VAL A 66 -9.95 2.73 9.15
CA VAL A 66 -10.10 2.19 10.51
C VAL A 66 -10.51 3.29 11.50
N ALA A 67 -9.97 4.50 11.36
CA ALA A 67 -10.36 5.64 12.18
C ALA A 67 -11.85 6.01 11.99
N PHE A 68 -12.39 5.80 10.79
CA PHE A 68 -13.80 6.02 10.49
C PHE A 68 -14.71 4.86 10.93
N ASP A 69 -14.31 3.62 10.68
CA ASP A 69 -15.08 2.41 11.02
C ASP A 69 -14.13 1.21 11.23
N ALA A 70 -14.09 0.68 12.46
CA ALA A 70 -13.18 -0.41 12.85
C ALA A 70 -13.35 -1.69 12.02
N LYS A 71 -14.45 -1.86 11.27
CA LYS A 71 -14.61 -3.02 10.37
C LYS A 71 -13.51 -3.12 9.31
N PHE A 72 -12.80 -2.02 9.01
CA PHE A 72 -11.70 -2.00 8.04
C PHE A 72 -10.34 -2.40 8.60
N GLU A 73 -10.25 -2.94 9.83
CA GLU A 73 -9.01 -3.51 10.37
C GLU A 73 -8.38 -4.59 9.47
N ARG A 74 -9.20 -5.21 8.62
CA ARG A 74 -8.79 -6.23 7.64
C ARG A 74 -8.92 -5.75 6.19
N MET A 75 -8.89 -4.43 5.97
CA MET A 75 -8.81 -3.86 4.63
C MET A 75 -7.60 -4.43 3.89
N GLU A 76 -7.81 -4.78 2.63
CA GLU A 76 -6.85 -5.39 1.72
C GLU A 76 -7.08 -4.86 0.30
N CYS A 77 -6.24 -5.23 -0.67
CA CYS A 77 -6.34 -4.75 -2.05
C CYS A 77 -7.75 -4.96 -2.65
N LYS A 78 -8.42 -6.07 -2.26
CA LYS A 78 -9.78 -6.41 -2.70
C LYS A 78 -10.83 -5.41 -2.21
N THR A 79 -10.61 -4.71 -1.10
CA THR A 79 -11.57 -3.72 -0.58
C THR A 79 -11.84 -2.61 -1.59
N CYS A 80 -10.82 -2.23 -2.38
CA CYS A 80 -10.96 -1.22 -3.43
C CYS A 80 -11.10 -1.86 -4.82
N HIS A 81 -10.24 -2.83 -5.15
CA HIS A 81 -10.15 -3.37 -6.52
C HIS A 81 -11.07 -4.57 -6.80
N GLY A 82 -11.78 -5.09 -5.79
CA GLY A 82 -12.64 -6.27 -5.94
C GLY A 82 -11.90 -7.47 -6.54
N SER A 83 -12.57 -8.19 -7.43
CA SER A 83 -12.00 -9.29 -8.24
C SER A 83 -10.79 -8.88 -9.09
N GLY A 84 -10.61 -7.58 -9.37
CA GLY A 84 -9.41 -7.03 -9.99
C GLY A 84 -8.14 -7.31 -9.18
N ALA A 85 -8.22 -7.34 -7.85
CA ALA A 85 -7.09 -7.74 -7.01
C ALA A 85 -6.75 -9.23 -7.17
N ALA A 86 -7.76 -10.09 -7.27
CA ALA A 86 -7.57 -11.54 -7.34
C ALA A 86 -7.01 -12.01 -8.69
N ASN A 87 -7.35 -11.32 -9.78
CA ASN A 87 -6.85 -11.64 -11.12
C ASN A 87 -5.60 -10.81 -11.51
N GLY A 88 -5.11 -9.96 -10.62
CA GLY A 88 -3.91 -9.15 -10.82
C GLY A 88 -4.07 -8.00 -11.82
N THR A 89 -5.30 -7.62 -12.19
CA THR A 89 -5.53 -6.45 -13.06
C THR A 89 -5.61 -5.14 -12.27
N PHE A 90 -6.05 -5.23 -11.00
CA PHE A 90 -6.35 -4.08 -10.14
C PHE A 90 -7.23 -3.02 -10.82
N ALA A 91 -8.11 -3.45 -11.73
CA ALA A 91 -8.92 -2.54 -12.52
C ALA A 91 -9.85 -1.69 -11.64
N MET A 92 -9.98 -0.42 -12.02
CA MET A 92 -10.87 0.56 -11.41
C MET A 92 -11.58 1.37 -12.51
N PRO A 93 -12.83 1.84 -12.30
CA PRO A 93 -13.65 1.62 -11.12
C PRO A 93 -14.06 0.15 -10.95
N SER A 94 -14.29 -0.26 -9.71
CA SER A 94 -14.68 -1.63 -9.36
C SER A 94 -16.18 -1.73 -9.16
N ALA A 95 -16.83 -2.73 -9.77
CA ALA A 95 -18.24 -3.02 -9.54
C ALA A 95 -18.52 -3.60 -8.12
N GLU A 96 -17.47 -3.97 -7.38
CA GLU A 96 -17.56 -4.44 -6.00
C GLU A 96 -17.42 -3.30 -4.98
N VAL A 97 -17.07 -2.09 -5.42
CA VAL A 97 -17.23 -0.87 -4.64
C VAL A 97 -18.67 -0.37 -4.80
N PRO A 98 -19.37 0.04 -3.73
CA PRO A 98 -20.77 0.47 -3.80
C PRO A 98 -20.98 1.52 -4.91
N PRO A 99 -21.90 1.27 -5.87
CA PRO A 99 -22.10 2.18 -6.98
C PRO A 99 -22.81 3.47 -6.52
N LEU A 100 -22.38 4.60 -7.07
CA LEU A 100 -23.00 5.90 -6.80
C LEU A 100 -24.27 6.07 -7.65
N PRO A 101 -25.28 6.79 -7.14
CA PRO A 101 -26.44 7.15 -7.96
C PRO A 101 -26.01 8.10 -9.08
N PRO A 102 -26.82 8.24 -10.14
CA PRO A 102 -26.58 9.27 -11.15
C PRO A 102 -26.75 10.68 -10.54
N PRO A 103 -26.16 11.73 -11.14
CA PRO A 103 -26.17 13.09 -10.58
C PRO A 103 -27.57 13.62 -10.22
N GLU A 104 -28.57 13.32 -11.04
CA GLU A 104 -29.97 13.71 -10.83
C GLU A 104 -30.62 13.09 -9.58
N GLU A 105 -30.06 12.00 -9.05
CA GLU A 105 -30.55 11.31 -7.85
C GLU A 105 -29.64 11.56 -6.63
N PHE A 106 -28.51 12.24 -6.79
CA PHE A 106 -27.51 12.36 -5.74
C PHE A 106 -28.02 13.13 -4.52
N GLU A 107 -28.80 14.20 -4.71
CA GLU A 107 -29.37 14.95 -3.58
C GLU A 107 -30.30 14.08 -2.72
N ALA A 108 -31.20 13.31 -3.36
CA ALA A 108 -32.09 12.39 -2.66
C ALA A 108 -31.33 11.26 -1.96
N TYR A 109 -30.23 10.79 -2.56
CA TYR A 109 -29.36 9.77 -1.96
C TYR A 109 -28.77 10.23 -0.62
N LEU A 110 -28.46 11.53 -0.48
CA LEU A 110 -27.90 12.13 0.75
C LEU A 110 -28.94 12.37 1.86
N GLU A 111 -30.24 12.19 1.60
CA GLU A 111 -31.27 12.28 2.65
C GLU A 111 -31.17 11.12 3.66
N ASP A 112 -30.60 9.98 3.26
CA ASP A 112 -30.27 8.89 4.16
C ASP A 112 -29.04 9.28 5.02
N PRO A 113 -29.15 9.28 6.36
CA PRO A 113 -28.05 9.71 7.23
C PRO A 113 -26.78 8.88 7.08
N GLU A 114 -26.88 7.60 6.74
CA GLU A 114 -25.71 6.74 6.53
C GLU A 114 -25.05 7.08 5.19
N HIS A 115 -25.81 7.28 4.12
CA HIS A 115 -25.25 7.77 2.86
C HIS A 115 -24.55 9.12 3.01
N LEU A 116 -25.15 10.04 3.77
CA LEU A 116 -24.52 11.32 4.09
C LEU A 116 -23.20 11.13 4.84
N ARG A 117 -23.19 10.29 5.89
CA ARG A 117 -22.00 9.99 6.70
C ARG A 117 -20.86 9.44 5.84
N TRP A 118 -21.15 8.48 4.97
CA TRP A 118 -20.16 7.93 4.04
C TRP A 118 -19.71 8.92 2.99
N THR A 119 -20.63 9.68 2.40
CA THR A 119 -20.30 10.66 1.37
C THR A 119 -19.37 11.73 1.93
N GLN A 120 -19.65 12.24 3.14
CA GLN A 120 -18.77 13.19 3.82
C GLN A 120 -17.39 12.59 4.08
N PHE A 121 -17.32 11.38 4.63
CA PHE A 121 -16.03 10.70 4.83
C PHE A 121 -15.24 10.51 3.53
N MET A 122 -15.92 10.08 2.46
CA MET A 122 -15.28 9.88 1.17
C MET A 122 -14.80 11.21 0.56
N ALA A 123 -15.63 12.26 0.61
CA ALA A 123 -15.31 13.56 0.03
C ALA A 123 -14.23 14.32 0.84
N ASP A 124 -14.26 14.23 2.17
CA ASP A 124 -13.39 15.02 3.05
C ASP A 124 -12.05 14.35 3.33
N GLN A 125 -11.99 13.01 3.29
CA GLN A 125 -10.80 12.26 3.71
C GLN A 125 -10.24 11.39 2.58
N VAL A 126 -11.05 10.50 2.01
CA VAL A 126 -10.54 9.46 1.11
C VAL A 126 -10.17 10.02 -0.26
N TRP A 127 -11.09 10.76 -0.89
CA TRP A 127 -10.91 11.29 -2.22
C TRP A 127 -9.70 12.23 -2.35
N PRO A 128 -9.56 13.29 -1.50
CA PRO A 128 -8.42 14.18 -1.59
C PRO A 128 -7.09 13.49 -1.26
N GLU A 129 -7.08 12.57 -0.30
CA GLU A 129 -5.83 11.87 0.06
C GLU A 129 -5.42 10.86 -1.02
N MET A 130 -6.36 10.16 -1.65
CA MET A 130 -6.06 9.33 -2.82
C MET A 130 -5.52 10.16 -3.98
N ALA A 131 -6.13 11.31 -4.29
CA ALA A 131 -5.63 12.20 -5.33
C ALA A 131 -4.20 12.65 -5.03
N LYS A 132 -3.92 13.04 -3.78
CA LYS A 132 -2.59 13.44 -3.31
C LYS A 132 -1.55 12.32 -3.40
N LEU A 133 -1.86 11.12 -2.91
CA LEU A 133 -0.94 9.98 -2.95
C LEU A 133 -0.62 9.51 -4.38
N LEU A 134 -1.54 9.70 -5.31
CA LEU A 134 -1.37 9.35 -6.72
C LEU A 134 -0.88 10.53 -7.57
N GLU A 135 -0.59 11.66 -6.93
CA GLU A 135 -0.15 12.91 -7.58
C GLU A 135 -1.11 13.34 -8.70
N GLN A 136 -2.40 13.06 -8.55
CA GLN A 136 -3.43 13.43 -9.49
C GLN A 136 -4.14 14.71 -9.04
N PRO A 137 -4.37 15.68 -9.93
CA PRO A 137 -5.19 16.82 -9.60
C PRO A 137 -6.65 16.37 -9.40
N THR A 138 -7.32 16.90 -8.38
CA THR A 138 -8.72 16.59 -8.11
C THR A 138 -9.63 17.16 -9.20
N TYR A 139 -10.74 16.47 -9.47
CA TYR A 139 -11.80 16.97 -10.35
C TYR A 139 -12.32 18.33 -9.88
N ASP A 140 -12.46 19.24 -10.83
CA ASP A 140 -13.13 20.52 -10.68
C ASP A 140 -13.91 20.80 -11.97
N PRO A 141 -15.24 21.02 -11.91
CA PRO A 141 -16.06 21.15 -13.11
C PRO A 141 -15.70 22.36 -13.98
N GLU A 142 -15.07 23.39 -13.42
CA GLU A 142 -14.72 24.63 -14.12
C GLU A 142 -13.29 24.63 -14.63
N THR A 143 -12.36 24.09 -13.84
CA THR A 143 -10.91 24.24 -14.05
C THR A 143 -10.18 22.93 -14.31
N ASN A 144 -10.74 21.78 -13.92
CA ASN A 144 -10.13 20.46 -14.12
C ASN A 144 -11.18 19.33 -14.27
N PRO A 145 -11.98 19.33 -15.36
CA PRO A 145 -13.11 18.41 -15.51
C PRO A 145 -12.70 16.95 -15.72
N GLU A 146 -11.42 16.68 -15.96
CA GLU A 146 -10.86 15.32 -16.13
C GLU A 146 -10.07 14.86 -14.89
N GLY A 147 -10.06 15.65 -13.82
CA GLY A 147 -9.33 15.33 -12.59
C GLY A 147 -9.82 14.07 -11.89
N PHE A 148 -9.01 13.59 -10.94
CA PHE A 148 -9.36 12.46 -10.10
C PHE A 148 -10.67 12.75 -9.36
N SER A 149 -11.66 11.88 -9.51
CA SER A 149 -13.05 12.05 -9.12
C SER A 149 -13.57 10.80 -8.41
N CYS A 150 -14.78 10.88 -7.86
CA CYS A 150 -15.47 9.73 -7.27
C CYS A 150 -15.58 8.54 -8.25
N SER A 151 -15.71 8.84 -9.56
CA SER A 151 -15.88 7.84 -10.62
C SER A 151 -14.60 7.06 -10.95
N ASN A 152 -13.44 7.51 -10.47
CA ASN A 152 -12.20 6.74 -10.57
C ASN A 152 -12.23 5.47 -9.72
N CYS A 153 -13.08 5.43 -8.68
CA CYS A 153 -13.23 4.26 -7.81
C CYS A 153 -14.61 3.63 -7.92
N HIS A 154 -15.66 4.44 -7.96
CA HIS A 154 -17.04 4.00 -7.96
C HIS A 154 -17.57 3.89 -9.38
N THR A 155 -18.36 2.85 -9.64
CA THR A 155 -19.23 2.84 -10.81
C THR A 155 -20.42 3.77 -10.56
N ILE A 156 -20.96 4.38 -11.61
CA ILE A 156 -22.23 5.09 -11.56
C ILE A 156 -23.32 4.10 -11.92
N LYS A 157 -24.38 4.02 -11.11
CA LYS A 157 -25.57 3.22 -11.47
C LYS A 157 -26.08 3.75 -12.80
N SER A 158 -26.07 2.90 -13.81
CA SER A 158 -26.79 3.18 -15.04
C SER A 158 -28.25 3.36 -14.68
N GLY A 159 -28.81 4.55 -14.93
CA GLY A 159 -30.24 4.78 -14.81
C GLY A 159 -30.97 3.74 -15.66
N VAL A 160 -31.59 2.76 -15.03
CA VAL A 160 -32.56 1.90 -15.69
C VAL A 160 -33.83 2.73 -15.83
N ASN A 161 -33.99 3.34 -17.00
CA ASN A 161 -35.32 3.71 -17.51
C ASN A 161 -36.06 2.46 -17.95
#